data_AF-D1VYJ8-F1
#
_entry.id   AF-D1VYJ8-F1
#
_cell.length_a   1.000
_cell.length_b   1.000
_cell.length_c   1.000
_cell.angle_alpha   90.00
_cell.angle_beta   90.00
_cell.angle_gamma   90.00
#
_symmetry.space_group_name_H-M   'P 1'
#
loop_
_entity.id
_entity.type
_entity.pdbx_description
1 polymer ?
#
loop_
_entity_poly.entity_id
_entity_poly.type
_entity_poly.pdbx_seq_one_letter_code
_entity_poly.pdbx_strand_id
1 'polypeptide(L)'
;MSVQQLQYADQHLWITSFLYGLLRPLNGIKNYRLEGCVQLPEYDNQTMFDFWKPRLTQLLIDAVRADDGMLLNLASAEMKKMFDWKRIKKSVRIIEPAFKVRKNGKLKTIVVYTKMCRGGLARHAIIHHAHTVDALKAFEYEGFVYNEQESKGDELIFTLE
;
A
#
# COMPACT_ATOMS: atom_id res chain seq x y z
N MET A 1 -19.43 5.26 -1.27
CA MET A 1 -19.22 4.21 -0.25
C MET A 1 -20.38 4.26 0.72
N SER A 2 -20.91 3.11 1.13
CA SER A 2 -21.86 3.05 2.25
C SER A 2 -21.14 3.32 3.58
N VAL A 3 -21.92 3.57 4.64
CA VAL A 3 -21.37 3.72 6.01
C VAL A 3 -20.59 2.47 6.43
N GLN A 4 -21.10 1.28 6.11
CA GLN A 4 -20.44 0.01 6.39
C GLN A 4 -19.09 -0.11 5.66
N GLN A 5 -19.02 0.29 4.39
CA GLN A 5 -17.76 0.30 3.64
C GLN A 5 -16.75 1.29 4.23
N LEU A 6 -17.22 2.43 4.74
CA LEU A 6 -16.35 3.42 5.39
C LEU A 6 -15.81 2.93 6.72
N GLN A 7 -16.63 2.27 7.54
CA GLN A 7 -16.20 1.64 8.79
C GLN A 7 -15.21 0.51 8.53
N TYR A 8 -15.46 -0.33 7.52
CA TYR A 8 -14.54 -1.37 7.11
C TYR A 8 -13.21 -0.77 6.63
N ALA A 9 -13.24 0.26 5.79
CA ALA A 9 -12.03 0.97 5.40
C ALA A 9 -11.27 1.49 6.62
N ASP A 10 -11.95 2.05 7.61
CA ASP A 10 -11.31 2.56 8.83
C ASP A 10 -10.58 1.48 9.65
N GLN A 11 -11.09 0.24 9.61
CA GLN A 11 -10.49 -0.90 10.30
C GLN A 11 -9.31 -1.52 9.54
N HIS A 12 -9.33 -1.53 8.21
CA HIS A 12 -8.39 -2.30 7.39
C HIS A 12 -7.42 -1.45 6.54
N LEU A 13 -7.75 -0.19 6.24
CA LEU A 13 -6.87 0.69 5.46
C LEU A 13 -5.97 1.52 6.37
N TRP A 14 -4.71 1.61 5.97
CA TRP A 14 -3.71 2.51 6.54
C TRP A 14 -3.17 3.45 5.46
N ILE A 15 -3.05 4.73 5.79
CA ILE A 15 -2.54 5.78 4.90
C ILE A 15 -1.23 6.31 5.48
N THR A 16 -0.15 6.19 4.71
CA THR A 16 1.16 6.72 5.10
C THR A 16 1.21 8.24 4.97
N SER A 17 1.77 8.91 5.96
CA SER A 17 1.92 10.37 6.00
C SER A 17 3.27 10.74 6.58
N PHE A 18 3.96 11.70 5.98
CA PHE A 18 5.22 12.19 6.56
C PHE A 18 5.00 12.92 7.88
N LEU A 19 3.92 13.66 8.05
CA LEU A 19 3.66 14.37 9.32
C LEU A 19 3.06 13.46 10.39
N TYR A 20 2.13 12.58 10.01
CA TYR A 20 1.34 11.80 10.97
C TYR A 20 1.77 10.33 11.07
N GLY A 21 2.73 9.88 10.27
CA GLY A 21 3.20 8.50 10.23
C GLY A 21 2.21 7.57 9.53
N LEU A 22 1.25 7.02 10.29
CA LEU A 22 0.18 6.15 9.79
C LEU A 22 -1.17 6.67 10.25
N LEU A 23 -2.09 6.82 9.30
CA LEU A 23 -3.44 7.32 9.50
C LEU A 23 -4.48 6.26 9.15
N ARG A 24 -5.60 6.30 9.86
CA ARG A 24 -6.85 5.67 9.45
C ARG A 24 -7.71 6.62 8.61
N PRO A 25 -8.56 6.11 7.70
CA PRO A 25 -9.50 6.90 6.91
C PRO A 25 -10.30 7.97 7.66
N LEU A 26 -10.71 7.72 8.92
CA LEU A 26 -11.51 8.64 9.71
C LEU A 26 -10.69 9.53 10.66
N ASN A 27 -9.36 9.47 10.61
CA ASN A 27 -8.53 10.38 11.40
C ASN A 27 -8.63 11.81 10.87
N GLY A 28 -8.85 12.76 11.79
CA GLY A 28 -8.82 14.18 11.48
C GLY A 28 -7.38 14.63 11.18
N ILE A 29 -7.21 15.41 10.12
CA ILE A 29 -5.91 15.99 9.74
C ILE A 29 -6.00 17.51 9.61
N LYS A 30 -4.87 18.18 9.79
CA LYS A 30 -4.66 19.55 9.32
C LYS A 30 -3.90 19.54 8.00
N ASN A 31 -4.17 20.53 7.16
CA ASN A 31 -3.46 20.74 5.91
C ASN A 31 -1.97 20.93 6.20
N TYR A 32 -1.14 20.22 5.46
CA TYR A 32 0.31 20.31 5.58
C TYR A 32 0.96 19.95 4.25
N ARG A 33 2.23 20.35 4.09
CA ARG A 33 3.12 19.86 3.04
C ARG A 33 4.46 19.55 3.69
N LEU A 34 4.87 18.30 3.60
CA LEU A 34 6.14 17.82 4.14
C LEU A 34 6.65 16.73 3.23
N GLU A 35 7.95 16.72 2.96
CA GLU A 35 8.62 15.73 2.11
C GLU A 35 9.48 14.81 2.98
N GLY A 36 9.72 13.59 2.54
CA GLY A 36 10.45 12.60 3.34
C GLY A 36 11.94 12.93 3.58
N CYS A 37 12.54 13.78 2.74
CA CYS A 37 13.92 14.22 2.86
C CYS A 37 14.12 15.37 3.85
N VAL A 38 13.04 15.93 4.42
CA VAL A 38 13.16 16.96 5.46
C VAL A 38 13.93 16.37 6.63
N GLN A 39 14.95 17.11 7.07
CA GLN A 39 15.74 16.78 8.24
C GLN A 39 15.14 17.46 9.47
N LEU A 40 15.17 16.76 10.59
CA LEU A 40 14.66 17.22 11.87
C LEU A 40 15.83 17.65 12.77
N PRO A 41 16.08 18.96 12.97
CA PRO A 41 17.21 19.44 13.76
C PRO A 41 17.22 18.91 15.20
N GLU A 42 16.04 18.73 15.79
CA GLU A 42 15.86 18.25 17.16
C GLU A 42 16.06 16.74 17.32
N TYR A 43 16.26 16.02 16.21
CA TYR A 43 16.45 14.56 16.18
C TYR A 43 17.72 14.21 15.42
N ASP A 44 18.85 14.83 15.79
CA ASP A 44 20.17 14.58 15.21
C ASP A 44 20.21 14.73 13.67
N ASN A 45 19.39 15.64 13.12
CA ASN A 45 19.22 15.85 11.69
C ASN A 45 18.76 14.60 10.91
N GLN A 46 18.07 13.67 11.59
CA GLN A 46 17.44 12.52 10.93
C GLN A 46 16.46 12.99 9.87
N THR A 47 16.40 12.26 8.76
CA THR A 47 15.33 12.45 7.77
C THR A 47 13.99 11.98 8.36
N MET A 48 12.87 12.48 7.83
CA MET A 48 11.54 11.96 8.20
C MET A 48 11.45 10.44 8.03
N PHE A 49 12.13 9.86 7.04
CA PHE A 49 12.19 8.41 6.87
C PHE A 49 12.81 7.72 8.07
N ASP A 50 13.97 8.20 8.53
CA ASP A 50 14.71 7.57 9.63
C ASP A 50 14.04 7.80 10.98
N PHE A 51 13.45 8.98 11.16
CA PHE A 51 12.63 9.29 12.32
C PHE A 51 11.46 8.29 12.47
N TRP A 52 10.75 8.01 11.37
CA TRP A 52 9.58 7.14 11.41
C TRP A 52 9.90 5.65 11.41
N LYS A 53 10.99 5.23 10.76
CA LYS A 53 11.36 3.82 10.56
C LYS A 53 11.26 2.94 11.82
N PRO A 54 11.88 3.28 12.96
CA PRO A 54 11.76 2.45 14.16
C PRO A 54 10.35 2.50 14.78
N ARG A 55 9.64 3.63 14.65
CA ARG A 55 8.33 3.87 15.27
C ARG A 55 7.20 3.14 14.54
N LEU A 56 7.18 3.19 13.21
CA LEU A 56 6.08 2.65 12.41
C LEU A 56 6.24 1.17 12.07
N THR A 57 7.47 0.64 12.04
CA THR A 57 7.68 -0.76 11.69
C THR A 57 6.99 -1.70 12.66
N GLN A 58 7.16 -1.49 13.97
CA GLN A 58 6.50 -2.32 14.97
C GLN A 58 4.99 -2.16 14.91
N LEU A 59 4.52 -0.91 14.85
CA LEU A 59 3.10 -0.57 14.78
C LEU A 59 2.39 -1.26 13.61
N LEU A 60 3.00 -1.22 12.41
CA LEU A 60 2.43 -1.87 11.23
C LEU A 60 2.39 -3.40 11.37
N ILE A 61 3.45 -4.02 11.92
CA ILE A 61 3.48 -5.47 12.15
C ILE A 61 2.37 -5.88 13.12
N ASP A 62 2.21 -5.16 14.22
CA ASP A 62 1.19 -5.47 15.22
C ASP A 62 -0.22 -5.26 14.67
N ALA A 63 -0.43 -4.19 13.90
CA ALA A 63 -1.71 -3.91 13.25
C ALA A 63 -2.11 -5.03 12.27
N VAL A 64 -1.17 -5.51 11.44
CA VAL A 64 -1.44 -6.59 10.49
C VAL A 64 -1.71 -7.92 11.21
N ARG A 65 -1.00 -8.20 12.30
CA ARG A 65 -1.19 -9.43 13.11
C ARG A 65 -2.50 -9.44 13.90
N ALA A 66 -2.97 -8.27 14.31
CA ALA A 66 -4.26 -8.12 14.99
C ALA A 66 -5.46 -8.23 14.03
N ASP A 67 -5.21 -8.21 12.72
CA ASP A 67 -6.19 -8.40 11.65
C ASP A 67 -6.07 -9.83 11.07
N ASP A 68 -6.13 -10.01 9.75
CA ASP A 68 -6.01 -11.32 9.08
C ASP A 68 -4.56 -11.78 8.80
N GLY A 69 -3.55 -11.02 9.23
CA GLY A 69 -2.14 -11.37 9.07
C GLY A 69 -1.56 -11.12 7.67
N MET A 70 -2.33 -10.53 6.75
CA MET A 70 -1.91 -10.23 5.37
C MET A 70 -1.79 -8.71 5.14
N LEU A 71 -0.61 -8.26 4.74
CA LEU A 71 -0.38 -6.88 4.32
C LEU A 71 -0.52 -6.73 2.81
N LEU A 72 -1.61 -6.10 2.35
CA LEU A 72 -1.73 -5.63 0.98
C LEU A 72 -0.99 -4.29 0.82
N ASN A 73 0.23 -4.32 0.29
CA ASN A 73 1.05 -3.12 0.13
C ASN A 73 0.78 -2.41 -1.20
N LEU A 74 0.03 -1.30 -1.13
CA LEU A 74 -0.26 -0.42 -2.27
C LEU A 74 0.48 0.93 -2.18
N ALA A 75 1.41 1.08 -1.23
CA ALA A 75 2.14 2.33 -1.02
C ALA A 75 3.21 2.57 -2.10
N SER A 76 3.60 3.85 -2.27
CA SER A 76 4.72 4.21 -3.14
C SER A 76 6.05 3.69 -2.58
N ALA A 77 7.02 3.45 -3.46
CA ALA A 77 8.38 3.08 -3.04
C ALA A 77 9.02 4.14 -2.13
N GLU A 78 8.59 5.38 -2.23
CA GLU A 78 8.99 6.45 -1.34
C GLU A 78 8.44 6.25 0.08
N MET A 79 7.13 6.03 0.24
CA MET A 79 6.51 5.81 1.54
C MET A 79 7.03 4.53 2.22
N LYS A 80 7.42 3.52 1.43
CA LYS A 80 8.09 2.31 1.93
C LYS A 80 9.36 2.62 2.72
N LYS A 81 10.06 3.73 2.46
CA LYS A 81 11.30 4.10 3.17
C LYS A 81 11.07 4.45 4.65
N MET A 82 9.82 4.73 5.05
CA MET A 82 9.42 4.95 6.44
C MET A 82 9.36 3.67 7.28
N PHE A 83 9.73 2.51 6.73
CA PHE A 83 9.61 1.22 7.37
C PHE A 83 10.83 0.33 7.13
N ASP A 84 11.12 -0.56 8.08
CA ASP A 84 12.08 -1.65 7.89
C ASP A 84 11.38 -2.87 7.25
N TRP A 85 11.43 -2.92 5.92
CA TRP A 85 10.84 -4.01 5.15
C TRP A 85 11.52 -5.36 5.34
N LYS A 86 12.78 -5.41 5.79
CA LYS A 86 13.42 -6.70 6.09
C LYS A 86 12.75 -7.32 7.30
N ARG A 87 12.41 -6.51 8.30
CA ARG A 87 11.69 -6.95 9.49
C ARG A 87 10.23 -7.30 9.20
N ILE A 88 9.54 -6.47 8.41
CA ILE A 88 8.13 -6.72 8.04
C ILE A 88 7.99 -8.03 7.26
N LYS A 89 8.82 -8.25 6.24
CA LYS A 89 8.79 -9.47 5.41
C LYS A 89 9.04 -10.77 6.19
N LYS A 90 9.71 -10.70 7.34
CA LYS A 90 9.91 -11.84 8.23
C LYS A 90 8.74 -12.07 9.19
N SER A 91 7.86 -11.08 9.35
CA SER A 91 6.89 -11.04 10.44
C SER A 91 5.45 -11.27 10.00
N VAL A 92 5.11 -10.93 8.75
CA VAL A 92 3.75 -11.00 8.17
C VAL A 92 3.81 -11.37 6.69
N ARG A 93 2.71 -11.91 6.15
CA ARG A 93 2.58 -12.17 4.70
C ARG A 93 2.35 -10.84 3.97
N ILE A 94 2.99 -10.65 2.82
CA ILE A 94 2.89 -9.39 2.07
C ILE A 94 2.46 -9.70 0.64
N ILE A 95 1.36 -9.08 0.22
CA ILE A 95 0.93 -9.06 -1.18
C ILE A 95 1.30 -7.70 -1.76
N GLU A 96 2.11 -7.68 -2.81
CA GLU A 96 2.56 -6.45 -3.46
C GLU A 96 2.24 -6.49 -4.96
N PRO A 97 1.05 -6.01 -5.36
CA PRO A 97 0.63 -5.99 -6.75
C PRO A 97 1.45 -5.02 -7.60
N ALA A 98 1.73 -5.42 -8.84
CA ALA A 98 2.34 -4.56 -9.85
C ALA A 98 1.44 -4.42 -11.07
N PHE A 99 1.37 -3.21 -11.59
CA PHE A 99 0.53 -2.85 -12.74
C PHE A 99 1.43 -2.50 -13.92
N LYS A 100 1.26 -3.20 -15.04
CA LYS A 100 2.10 -3.04 -16.22
C LYS A 100 1.25 -2.85 -17.48
N VAL A 101 1.72 -2.04 -18.40
CA VAL A 101 1.11 -1.84 -19.72
C VAL A 101 1.97 -2.52 -20.76
N ARG A 102 1.37 -3.28 -21.68
CA ARG A 102 2.07 -3.84 -22.82
C ARG A 102 2.29 -2.74 -23.85
N LYS A 103 3.55 -2.52 -24.22
CA LYS A 103 3.94 -1.57 -25.26
C LYS A 103 5.06 -2.18 -26.09
N ASN A 104 4.81 -2.38 -27.38
CA ASN A 104 5.74 -3.02 -28.32
C ASN A 104 6.19 -4.42 -27.83
N GLY A 105 5.23 -5.24 -27.39
CA GLY A 105 5.49 -6.59 -26.88
C GLY A 105 6.16 -6.67 -25.52
N LYS A 106 6.52 -5.55 -24.88
CA LYS A 106 7.16 -5.51 -23.56
C LYS A 106 6.25 -4.89 -22.51
N LEU A 107 6.25 -5.48 -21.31
CA LEU A 107 5.52 -4.93 -20.17
C LEU A 107 6.32 -3.77 -19.54
N LYS A 108 5.65 -2.64 -19.33
CA LYS A 108 6.24 -1.43 -18.72
C LYS A 108 5.35 -0.89 -17.61
N THR A 109 5.97 -0.43 -16.53
CA THR A 109 5.26 0.31 -15.48
C THR A 109 5.04 1.75 -15.94
N ILE A 110 3.78 2.18 -15.99
CA ILE A 110 3.40 3.58 -16.21
C ILE A 110 2.93 4.15 -14.87
N VAL A 111 3.63 5.17 -14.37
CA VAL A 111 3.46 5.66 -12.98
C VAL A 111 2.04 6.16 -12.72
N VAL A 112 1.43 6.87 -13.68
CA VAL A 112 0.06 7.40 -13.55
C VAL A 112 -0.93 6.26 -13.37
N TYR A 113 -0.91 5.26 -14.26
CA TYR A 113 -1.79 4.09 -14.14
C TYR A 113 -1.51 3.25 -12.89
N THR A 114 -0.24 3.13 -12.49
CA THR A 114 0.11 2.43 -11.23
C THR A 114 -0.56 3.09 -10.03
N LYS A 115 -0.55 4.42 -9.95
CA LYS A 115 -1.21 5.16 -8.87
C LYS A 115 -2.73 4.99 -8.91
N MET A 116 -3.34 5.05 -10.09
CA MET A 116 -4.78 4.86 -10.26
C MET A 116 -5.20 3.43 -9.88
N CYS A 117 -4.50 2.42 -10.37
CA CYS A 117 -4.80 1.02 -10.08
C CYS A 117 -4.61 0.68 -8.58
N ARG A 118 -3.63 1.30 -7.89
CA ARG A 118 -3.51 1.16 -6.44
C ARG A 118 -4.73 1.68 -5.69
N GLY A 119 -5.23 2.86 -6.07
CA GLY A 119 -6.49 3.38 -5.52
C GLY A 119 -7.69 2.49 -5.86
N GLY A 120 -7.76 2.01 -7.10
CA GLY A 120 -8.80 1.08 -7.57
C GLY A 120 -8.79 -0.23 -6.79
N LEU A 121 -7.62 -0.83 -6.58
CA LEU A 121 -7.48 -2.09 -5.86
C LEU A 121 -7.75 -1.94 -4.37
N ALA A 122 -7.35 -0.81 -3.76
CA ALA A 122 -7.76 -0.50 -2.39
C ALA A 122 -9.28 -0.42 -2.27
N ARG A 123 -9.94 0.27 -3.21
CA ARG A 123 -11.41 0.35 -3.28
C ARG A 123 -12.04 -1.04 -3.48
N HIS A 124 -11.48 -1.87 -4.37
CA HIS A 124 -11.94 -3.24 -4.60
C HIS A 124 -11.88 -4.06 -3.32
N ALA A 125 -10.73 -4.03 -2.62
CA ALA A 125 -10.56 -4.76 -1.37
C ALA A 125 -11.55 -4.33 -0.29
N ILE A 126 -11.86 -3.03 -0.22
CA ILE A 126 -12.85 -2.48 0.72
C ILE A 126 -14.28 -2.90 0.37
N ILE A 127 -14.67 -2.79 -0.90
CA ILE A 127 -16.06 -3.03 -1.33
C ILE A 127 -16.41 -4.51 -1.29
N HIS A 128 -15.45 -5.36 -1.64
CA HIS A 128 -15.67 -6.81 -1.76
C HIS A 128 -15.16 -7.59 -0.55
N HIS A 129 -14.69 -6.92 0.51
CA HIS A 129 -14.10 -7.56 1.69
C HIS A 129 -13.04 -8.60 1.28
N ALA A 130 -12.10 -8.18 0.41
CA ALA A 130 -11.16 -9.09 -0.24
C ALA A 130 -10.00 -9.46 0.71
N HIS A 131 -10.22 -10.48 1.55
CA HIS A 131 -9.26 -10.99 2.53
C HIS A 131 -8.33 -12.08 2.00
N THR A 132 -8.50 -12.50 0.74
CA THR A 132 -7.70 -13.57 0.14
C THR A 132 -7.06 -13.11 -1.16
N VAL A 133 -5.93 -13.73 -1.49
CA VAL A 133 -5.24 -13.49 -2.77
C VAL A 133 -6.17 -13.73 -3.95
N ASP A 134 -7.01 -14.77 -3.91
CA ASP A 134 -7.95 -15.07 -5.00
C ASP A 134 -9.03 -14.00 -5.15
N ALA A 135 -9.52 -13.42 -4.06
CA ALA A 135 -10.45 -12.28 -4.13
C ALA A 135 -9.79 -11.02 -4.72
N LEU A 136 -8.47 -10.83 -4.51
CA LEU A 136 -7.72 -9.74 -5.12
C LEU A 136 -7.49 -9.94 -6.63
N LYS A 137 -7.37 -11.19 -7.10
CA LYS A 137 -7.21 -11.50 -8.54
C LYS A 137 -8.43 -11.09 -9.37
N ALA A 138 -9.62 -11.02 -8.75
CA ALA A 138 -10.84 -10.55 -9.39
C ALA A 138 -10.89 -9.03 -9.62
N PHE A 139 -9.81 -8.30 -9.29
CA PHE A 139 -9.71 -6.88 -9.55
C PHE A 139 -9.60 -6.58 -11.05
N GLU A 140 -10.49 -5.70 -11.52
CA GLU A 140 -10.44 -5.12 -12.86
C GLU A 140 -10.58 -3.60 -12.77
N TYR A 141 -9.80 -2.87 -13.56
CA TYR A 141 -9.86 -1.41 -13.59
C TYR A 141 -9.33 -0.85 -14.90
N GLU A 142 -10.17 -0.13 -15.66
CA GLU A 142 -9.75 0.55 -16.90
C GLU A 142 -8.99 -0.38 -17.87
N GLY A 143 -9.40 -1.65 -17.95
CA GLY A 143 -8.77 -2.69 -18.78
C GLY A 143 -7.58 -3.43 -18.16
N PHE A 144 -7.11 -3.04 -16.97
CA PHE A 144 -6.15 -3.85 -16.21
C PHE A 144 -6.83 -5.08 -15.64
N VAL A 145 -6.26 -6.26 -15.90
CA VAL A 145 -6.75 -7.57 -15.41
C VAL A 145 -5.59 -8.40 -14.86
N TYR A 146 -5.88 -9.36 -14.00
CA TYR A 146 -4.88 -10.27 -13.44
C TYR A 146 -4.22 -11.10 -14.55
N ASN A 147 -2.89 -11.17 -14.54
CA ASN A 147 -2.10 -11.94 -15.49
C ASN A 147 -1.43 -13.11 -14.77
N GLU A 148 -2.00 -14.30 -14.93
CA GLU A 148 -1.50 -15.51 -14.28
C GLU A 148 -0.10 -15.90 -14.74
N GLN A 149 0.22 -15.72 -16.02
CA GLN A 149 1.52 -16.11 -16.59
C GLN A 149 2.68 -15.27 -16.05
N GLU A 150 2.42 -13.99 -15.76
CA GLU A 150 3.41 -13.06 -15.23
C GLU A 150 3.47 -13.05 -13.70
N SER A 151 2.47 -13.62 -13.03
CA SER A 151 2.36 -13.63 -11.56
C SER A 151 3.11 -14.80 -10.95
N LYS A 152 3.75 -14.57 -9.79
CA LYS A 152 4.48 -15.62 -9.08
C LYS A 152 4.33 -15.49 -7.57
N GLY A 153 3.76 -16.53 -6.94
CA GLY A 153 3.53 -16.54 -5.50
C GLY A 153 2.65 -15.37 -5.07
N ASP A 154 3.18 -14.50 -4.21
CA ASP A 154 2.50 -13.32 -3.68
C ASP A 154 2.73 -12.03 -4.51
N GLU A 155 3.47 -12.14 -5.63
CA GLU A 155 3.62 -11.06 -6.62
C GLU A 155 2.50 -11.16 -7.67
N LEU A 156 1.45 -10.35 -7.49
CA LEU A 156 0.31 -10.28 -8.41
C LEU A 156 0.58 -9.26 -9.51
N ILE A 157 0.63 -9.70 -10.76
CA ILE A 157 0.82 -8.83 -11.92
C ILE A 157 -0.53 -8.61 -12.58
N PHE A 158 -0.90 -7.33 -12.75
CA PHE A 158 -2.05 -6.92 -13.54
C PHE A 158 -1.55 -6.23 -14.81
N THR A 159 -2.08 -6.63 -15.96
CA THR A 159 -1.67 -6.10 -17.26
C THR A 159 -2.81 -5.39 -17.98
N LEU A 160 -2.48 -4.28 -18.62
CA LEU A 160 -3.27 -3.65 -19.68
C LEU A 160 -2.58 -3.98 -21.00
N GLU A 161 -3.33 -4.57 -21.93
CA GLU A 161 -2.84 -4.94 -23.27
C GLU A 161 -2.68 -3.75 -24.22
#